data_AF-A0AAU0WHH4-F1
#
_entry.id   AF-A0AAU0WHH4-F1
#
_cell.length_a   1.000
_cell.length_b   1.000
_cell.length_c   1.000
_cell.angle_alpha   90.00
_cell.angle_beta   90.00
_cell.angle_gamma   90.00
#
_symmetry.space_group_name_H-M   'P 1'
#
loop_
_entity.id
_entity.type
_entity.pdbx_description
1 polymer ?
#
loop_
_entity_poly.entity_id
_entity_poly.type
_entity_poly.pdbx_seq_one_letter_code
_entity_poly.pdbx_strand_id
1 'polypeptide(L)'
;MDVSDVSSSDALWAGTGLGAPARQALEFLVSHPGAEEDAVAAGIGLPVATARTVLRSLEAELLAVHVGERPSRWSASPPRSSLGALLARRRQELARAELYAEQLQEVYRTAPGQQIASDLFEVVESNEQVGARYAHLLRGSRHEVLHFAKPPYVTSRITPTDASTAAGATVRPGVRLRSVYDSAGIADDECLETALGGAAPEGELRLLPGLPMKLVIFDGAAAIMPLRRDDPAAGSLVVHSSTLLEVLTALFESVWERAVPLSLEGRPASPPVSAERQDGALHSRTRDILRLMSAGMKDDAIARSLRLSRRTVQTHISELGRKLGARTRFQIALLAQERGWLEDREG
;
A
#
# COMPACT_ATOMS: atom_id res chain seq x y z
N MET A 1 31.88 31.14 35.82
CA MET A 1 31.65 29.70 36.03
C MET A 1 30.43 29.37 35.20
N ASP A 2 30.69 28.89 33.99
CA ASP A 2 29.79 28.98 32.84
C ASP A 2 28.85 27.77 32.79
N VAL A 3 27.54 28.01 32.64
CA VAL A 3 26.47 26.99 32.68
C VAL A 3 26.58 26.02 31.48
N SER A 4 27.35 26.41 30.47
CA SER A 4 27.70 25.65 29.25
C SER A 4 28.50 24.37 29.51
N ASP A 5 29.34 24.34 30.57
CA ASP A 5 30.34 23.27 30.79
C ASP A 5 29.76 22.06 31.56
N VAL A 6 28.73 22.29 32.39
CA VAL A 6 28.08 21.25 33.20
C VAL A 6 27.28 20.28 32.32
N SER A 7 26.64 20.78 31.25
CA SER A 7 25.86 19.96 30.31
C SER A 7 26.74 19.01 29.49
N SER A 8 27.97 19.43 29.17
CA SER A 8 28.94 18.60 28.43
C SER A 8 29.46 17.45 29.31
N SER A 9 29.72 17.71 30.59
CA SER A 9 30.13 16.68 31.55
C SER A 9 29.04 15.63 31.76
N ASP A 10 27.78 16.02 31.99
CA ASP A 10 26.68 15.07 32.18
C ASP A 10 26.50 14.11 30.99
N ALA A 11 26.64 14.60 29.76
CA ALA A 11 26.58 13.78 28.55
C ALA A 11 27.77 12.80 28.43
N LEU A 12 28.97 13.20 28.86
CA LEU A 12 30.16 12.35 28.84
C LEU A 12 30.06 11.17 29.82
N TRP A 13 29.37 11.35 30.95
CA TRP A 13 29.23 10.31 31.97
C TRP A 13 28.05 9.36 31.73
N ALA A 14 27.06 9.74 30.91
CA ALA A 14 25.88 8.91 30.62
C ALA A 14 26.24 7.50 30.12
N GLY A 15 27.30 7.37 29.31
CA GLY A 15 27.76 6.08 28.78
C GLY A 15 28.45 5.15 29.79
N THR A 16 28.76 5.64 31.00
CA THR A 16 29.40 4.84 32.05
C THR A 16 28.41 4.09 32.94
N GLY A 17 27.16 4.56 32.99
CA GLY A 17 26.14 4.07 33.93
C GLY A 17 26.35 4.53 35.39
N LEU A 18 27.28 5.44 35.65
CA LEU A 18 27.51 6.01 36.98
C LEU A 18 26.48 7.10 37.30
N GLY A 19 25.88 7.03 38.48
CA GLY A 19 25.02 8.11 38.99
C GLY A 19 25.81 9.35 39.39
N ALA A 20 25.14 10.51 39.47
CA ALA A 20 25.77 11.78 39.83
C ALA A 20 26.60 11.77 41.13
N PRO A 21 26.16 11.11 42.23
CA PRO A 21 26.98 10.99 43.45
C PRO A 21 28.30 10.22 43.23
N ALA A 22 28.28 9.16 42.42
CA ALA A 22 29.45 8.34 42.14
C ALA A 22 30.49 9.10 41.32
N ARG A 23 30.04 9.89 40.33
CA ARG A 23 30.91 10.80 39.59
C ARG A 23 31.58 11.82 40.52
N GLN A 24 30.81 12.51 41.34
CA GLN A 24 31.34 13.56 42.23
C GLN A 24 32.35 12.99 43.23
N ALA A 25 32.08 11.80 43.78
CA ALA A 25 33.01 11.10 44.65
C ALA A 25 34.30 10.70 43.91
N LEU A 26 34.20 10.21 42.66
CA LEU A 26 35.36 9.87 41.85
C LEU A 26 36.23 11.10 41.54
N GLU A 27 35.62 12.21 41.10
CA GLU A 27 36.32 13.48 40.84
C GLU A 27 36.99 14.04 42.10
N PHE A 28 36.32 13.94 43.25
CA PHE A 28 36.89 14.32 44.54
C PHE A 28 38.12 13.45 44.88
N LEU A 29 38.05 12.14 44.69
CA LEU A 29 39.17 11.22 44.97
C LEU A 29 40.35 11.37 44.01
N VAL A 30 40.11 11.80 42.76
CA VAL A 30 41.18 12.12 41.81
C VAL A 30 41.98 13.34 42.27
N SER A 31 41.30 14.33 42.84
CA SER A 31 41.94 15.56 43.36
C SER A 31 42.51 15.39 44.78
N HIS A 32 42.00 14.43 45.56
CA HIS A 32 42.37 14.20 46.96
C HIS A 32 42.71 12.71 47.21
N PRO A 33 43.87 12.21 46.75
CA PRO A 33 44.23 10.81 46.95
C PRO A 33 44.44 10.49 48.44
N GLY A 34 43.86 9.39 48.91
CA GLY A 34 43.97 8.97 50.32
C GLY A 34 43.06 9.73 51.27
N ALA A 35 41.97 10.33 50.75
CA ALA A 35 40.96 11.01 51.54
C ALA A 35 40.21 10.03 52.46
N GLU A 36 39.92 10.47 53.67
CA GLU A 36 39.08 9.72 54.61
C GLU A 36 37.62 9.80 54.19
N GLU A 37 36.83 8.79 54.58
CA GLU A 37 35.40 8.70 54.23
C GLU A 37 34.62 9.98 54.58
N ASP A 38 34.88 10.56 55.76
CA ASP A 38 34.24 11.80 56.23
C ASP A 38 34.61 13.01 55.37
N ALA A 39 35.85 13.06 54.87
CA ALA A 39 36.31 14.13 53.98
C ALA A 39 35.66 14.03 52.60
N VAL A 40 35.49 12.82 52.07
CA VAL A 40 34.75 12.59 50.82
C VAL A 40 33.29 13.00 50.98
N ALA A 41 32.64 12.58 52.08
CA ALA A 41 31.26 12.91 52.37
C ALA A 41 31.02 14.42 52.45
N ALA A 42 31.89 15.15 53.16
CA ALA A 42 31.87 16.60 53.22
C ALA A 42 32.12 17.25 51.84
N GLY A 43 33.06 16.72 51.06
CA GLY A 43 33.43 17.23 49.75
C GLY A 43 32.32 17.12 48.70
N ILE A 44 31.48 16.08 48.77
CA ILE A 44 30.35 15.88 47.85
C ILE A 44 29.00 16.31 48.44
N GLY A 45 28.98 16.84 49.67
CA GLY A 45 27.77 17.33 50.34
C GLY A 45 26.76 16.24 50.70
N LEU A 46 27.22 15.02 50.99
CA LEU A 46 26.34 13.89 51.34
C LEU A 46 26.58 13.40 52.78
N PRO A 47 25.59 12.77 53.42
CA PRO A 47 25.81 12.06 54.68
C PRO A 47 26.86 10.96 54.51
N VAL A 48 27.69 10.76 55.53
CA VAL A 48 28.79 9.76 55.57
C VAL A 48 28.29 8.36 55.17
N ALA A 49 27.14 7.93 55.69
CA ALA A 49 26.55 6.64 55.34
C ALA A 49 26.22 6.48 53.84
N THR A 50 25.77 7.56 53.19
CA THR A 50 25.47 7.58 51.75
C THR A 50 26.77 7.59 50.94
N ALA A 51 27.74 8.42 51.34
CA ALA A 51 29.06 8.46 50.72
C ALA A 51 29.76 7.09 50.77
N ARG A 52 29.64 6.35 51.89
CA ARG A 52 30.13 4.97 52.02
C ARG A 52 29.55 4.03 50.97
N THR A 53 28.24 4.11 50.75
CA THR A 53 27.55 3.28 49.75
C THR A 53 28.05 3.58 48.35
N VAL A 54 28.25 4.87 48.04
CA VAL A 54 28.80 5.34 46.78
C VAL A 54 30.24 4.86 46.59
N LEU A 55 31.09 4.98 47.61
CA LEU A 55 32.49 4.53 47.58
C LEU A 55 32.60 3.02 47.34
N ARG A 56 31.76 2.22 48.00
CA ARG A 56 31.68 0.77 47.75
C ARG A 56 31.21 0.44 46.33
N SER A 57 30.31 1.22 45.76
CA SER A 57 29.90 1.08 44.35
C SER A 57 31.06 1.36 43.40
N LEU A 58 31.82 2.45 43.65
CA LEU A 58 33.04 2.76 42.89
C LEU A 58 34.10 1.67 43.00
N GLU A 59 34.25 1.05 44.18
CA GLU A 59 35.14 -0.08 44.40
C GLU A 59 34.70 -1.33 43.61
N ALA A 60 33.42 -1.66 43.61
CA ALA A 60 32.87 -2.77 42.82
C ALA A 60 33.06 -2.57 41.30
N GLU A 61 33.06 -1.32 40.85
CA GLU A 61 33.36 -0.93 39.47
C GLU A 61 34.87 -0.75 39.19
N LEU A 62 35.75 -1.00 40.17
CA LEU A 62 37.21 -0.86 40.09
C LEU A 62 37.69 0.57 39.78
N LEU A 63 36.89 1.57 40.18
CA LEU A 63 37.18 2.99 39.99
C LEU A 63 37.83 3.63 41.23
N ALA A 64 37.66 3.04 42.40
CA ALA A 64 38.28 3.46 43.64
C ALA A 64 38.80 2.24 44.41
N VAL A 65 39.82 2.46 45.25
CA VAL A 65 40.39 1.45 46.12
C VAL A 65 40.39 1.93 47.56
N HIS A 66 40.10 0.99 48.46
CA HIS A 66 40.25 1.19 49.89
C HIS A 66 41.72 1.01 50.30
N VAL A 67 42.28 2.01 50.98
CA VAL A 67 43.68 2.08 51.41
C VAL A 67 43.73 2.19 52.93
N GLY A 68 44.17 1.12 53.60
CA GLY A 68 44.35 1.06 55.05
C GLY A 68 43.06 0.80 55.85
N GLU A 69 43.18 0.11 56.99
CA GLU A 69 42.02 -0.31 57.78
C GLU A 69 41.54 0.76 58.77
N ARG A 70 42.45 1.58 59.34
CA ARG A 70 42.12 2.71 60.23
C ARG A 70 43.18 3.83 60.19
N PRO A 71 42.81 5.08 59.86
CA PRO A 71 41.50 5.48 59.33
C PRO A 71 41.28 4.91 57.92
N SER A 72 40.01 4.65 57.57
CA SER A 72 39.62 4.16 56.24
C SER A 72 39.86 5.27 55.22
N ARG A 73 40.87 5.09 54.38
CA ARG A 73 41.21 6.05 53.31
C ARG A 73 40.83 5.47 51.95
N TRP A 74 40.46 6.35 51.04
CA TRP A 74 40.04 6.01 49.69
C TRP A 74 40.91 6.73 48.67
N SER A 75 41.18 6.07 47.55
CA SER A 75 41.92 6.66 46.43
C SER A 75 41.28 6.24 45.11
N ALA A 76 41.21 7.17 44.16
CA ALA A 76 40.76 6.85 42.81
C ALA A 76 41.79 5.96 42.10
N SER A 77 41.31 4.91 41.44
CA SER A 77 42.14 4.16 40.50
C SER A 77 42.48 5.05 39.29
N PRO A 78 43.61 4.83 38.59
CA PRO A 78 44.02 5.67 37.47
C PRO A 78 42.90 5.80 36.41
N PRO A 79 42.33 7.00 36.17
CA PRO A 79 41.07 7.14 35.44
C PRO A 79 41.11 6.56 34.03
N ARG A 80 42.24 6.69 33.33
CA ARG A 80 42.39 6.19 31.96
C ARG A 80 42.22 4.66 31.87
N SER A 81 42.78 3.91 32.81
CA SER A 81 42.69 2.44 32.80
C SER A 81 41.38 1.95 33.41
N SER A 82 40.94 2.55 34.53
CA SER A 82 39.73 2.13 35.23
C SER A 82 38.45 2.46 34.45
N LEU A 83 38.31 3.69 33.91
CA LEU A 83 37.19 4.06 33.05
C LEU A 83 37.25 3.33 31.70
N GLY A 84 38.45 3.10 31.16
CA GLY A 84 38.63 2.32 29.94
C GLY A 84 38.11 0.89 30.09
N ALA A 85 38.43 0.23 31.21
CA ALA A 85 37.95 -1.10 31.54
C ALA A 85 36.43 -1.13 31.77
N LEU A 86 35.89 -0.15 32.49
CA LEU A 86 34.44 0.00 32.69
C LEU A 86 33.70 0.12 31.36
N LEU A 87 34.14 1.04 30.49
CA LEU A 87 33.52 1.27 29.19
C LEU A 87 33.63 0.04 28.28
N ALA A 88 34.75 -0.69 28.31
CA ALA A 88 34.90 -1.95 27.59
C ALA A 88 33.89 -2.99 28.07
N ARG A 89 33.71 -3.13 29.40
CA ARG A 89 32.70 -4.02 30.00
C ARG A 89 31.28 -3.62 29.59
N ARG A 90 30.94 -2.32 29.63
CA ARG A 90 29.61 -1.82 29.21
C ARG A 90 29.33 -2.10 27.73
N ARG A 91 30.31 -1.91 26.85
CA ARG A 91 30.17 -2.27 25.42
C ARG A 91 29.91 -3.76 25.22
N GLN A 92 30.60 -4.62 25.99
CA GLN A 92 30.40 -6.07 25.93
C GLN A 92 29.00 -6.47 26.43
N GLU A 93 28.50 -5.83 27.49
CA GLU A 93 27.14 -6.05 27.99
C GLU A 93 26.08 -5.66 26.95
N LEU A 94 26.24 -4.50 26.30
CA LEU A 94 25.36 -4.05 25.23
C LEU A 94 25.38 -5.00 24.04
N ALA A 95 26.57 -5.41 23.57
CA ALA A 95 26.70 -6.37 22.47
C ALA A 95 26.03 -7.72 22.79
N ARG A 96 26.07 -8.18 24.06
CA ARG A 96 25.34 -9.38 24.50
C ARG A 96 23.83 -9.18 24.47
N ALA A 97 23.35 -8.00 24.90
CA ALA A 97 21.93 -7.68 24.86
C ALA A 97 21.41 -7.61 23.41
N GLU A 98 22.18 -7.05 22.49
CA GLU A 98 21.88 -7.05 21.05
C GLU A 98 21.77 -8.49 20.51
N LEU A 99 22.74 -9.36 20.80
CA LEU A 99 22.67 -10.77 20.41
C LEU A 99 21.45 -11.49 20.99
N TYR A 100 21.07 -11.19 22.23
CA TYR A 100 19.89 -11.77 22.85
C TYR A 100 18.59 -11.27 22.22
N ALA A 101 18.52 -10.00 21.81
CA ALA A 101 17.40 -9.45 21.08
C ALA A 101 17.19 -10.17 19.74
N GLU A 102 18.27 -10.44 19.00
CA GLU A 102 18.21 -11.24 17.76
C GLU A 102 17.69 -12.66 18.00
N GLN A 103 18.12 -13.31 19.09
CA GLN A 103 17.60 -14.63 19.47
C GLN A 103 16.10 -14.60 19.78
N LEU A 104 15.63 -13.57 20.50
CA LEU A 104 14.21 -13.39 20.78
C LEU A 104 13.41 -13.14 19.50
N GLN A 105 13.97 -12.40 18.53
CA GLN A 105 13.34 -12.16 17.24
C GLN A 105 13.15 -13.46 16.46
N GLU A 106 14.12 -14.37 16.49
CA GLU A 106 14.00 -15.68 15.82
C GLU A 106 12.95 -16.57 16.50
N VAL A 107 12.90 -16.57 17.83
CA VAL A 107 11.83 -17.26 18.58
C VAL A 107 10.46 -16.66 18.28
N TYR A 108 10.36 -15.34 18.19
CA TYR A 108 9.14 -14.64 17.82
C TYR A 108 8.67 -15.07 16.42
N ARG A 109 9.57 -15.07 15.43
CA ARG A 109 9.30 -15.47 14.04
C ARG A 109 8.82 -16.91 13.91
N THR A 110 9.44 -17.83 14.65
CA THR A 110 9.19 -19.28 14.58
C THR A 110 8.05 -19.75 15.50
N ALA A 111 7.40 -18.83 16.21
CA ALA A 111 6.26 -19.14 17.06
C ALA A 111 5.08 -19.69 16.21
N PRO A 112 4.39 -20.78 16.62
CA PRO A 112 3.35 -21.48 15.84
C PRO A 112 2.11 -20.69 15.39
N GLY A 113 2.02 -19.38 15.67
CA GLY A 113 0.98 -18.49 15.14
C GLY A 113 1.46 -17.54 14.04
N GLN A 114 2.78 -17.29 13.93
CA GLN A 114 3.34 -16.37 12.93
C GLN A 114 3.67 -17.03 11.60
N GLN A 115 3.99 -18.33 11.61
CA GLN A 115 4.12 -19.10 10.37
C GLN A 115 2.81 -19.12 9.59
N ILE A 116 1.67 -19.23 10.30
CA ILE A 116 0.34 -19.10 9.71
C ILE A 116 0.17 -17.70 9.10
N ALA A 117 0.55 -16.62 9.80
CA ALA A 117 0.47 -15.26 9.24
C ALA A 117 1.34 -15.06 7.98
N SER A 118 2.54 -15.63 7.95
CA SER A 118 3.43 -15.67 6.76
C SER A 118 2.81 -16.46 5.59
N ASP A 119 2.06 -17.53 5.88
CA ASP A 119 1.40 -18.32 4.84
C ASP A 119 0.09 -17.66 4.35
N LEU A 120 -0.54 -16.82 5.18
CA LEU A 120 -1.79 -16.11 4.86
C LEU A 120 -1.59 -14.93 3.91
N PHE A 121 -0.41 -14.31 3.89
CA PHE A 121 -0.08 -13.20 3.00
C PHE A 121 1.41 -13.12 2.62
N GLU A 122 1.69 -12.85 1.34
CA GLU A 122 3.03 -12.63 0.78
C GLU A 122 3.12 -11.20 0.25
N VAL A 123 4.16 -10.47 0.64
CA VAL A 123 4.47 -9.13 0.09
C VAL A 123 5.45 -9.29 -1.06
N VAL A 124 5.10 -8.73 -2.21
CA VAL A 124 5.87 -8.79 -3.45
C VAL A 124 6.24 -7.37 -3.87
N GLU A 125 7.51 -7.01 -3.73
CA GLU A 125 7.99 -5.64 -3.95
C GLU A 125 8.29 -5.33 -5.42
N SER A 126 8.70 -6.34 -6.20
CA SER A 126 9.10 -6.16 -7.60
C SER A 126 7.96 -6.43 -8.57
N ASN A 127 7.77 -5.53 -9.55
CA ASN A 127 6.80 -5.70 -10.64
C ASN A 127 7.00 -7.02 -11.41
N GLU A 128 8.23 -7.47 -11.60
CA GLU A 128 8.54 -8.74 -12.28
C GLU A 128 7.97 -9.94 -11.49
N GLN A 129 8.14 -9.91 -10.17
CA GLN A 129 7.64 -10.95 -9.28
C GLN A 129 6.10 -10.96 -9.23
N VAL A 130 5.46 -9.78 -9.21
CA VAL A 130 3.99 -9.68 -9.30
C VAL A 130 3.51 -10.34 -10.60
N GLY A 131 4.26 -10.16 -11.71
CA GLY A 131 3.93 -10.76 -13.00
C GLY A 131 4.05 -12.26 -13.04
N ALA A 132 5.15 -12.78 -12.49
CA ALA A 132 5.35 -14.21 -12.33
C ALA A 132 4.24 -14.83 -11.46
N ARG A 133 3.86 -14.19 -10.35
CA ARG A 133 2.79 -14.64 -9.44
C ARG A 133 1.43 -14.62 -10.10
N TYR A 134 1.06 -13.54 -10.77
CA TYR A 134 -0.18 -13.44 -11.53
C TYR A 134 -0.27 -14.55 -12.59
N ALA A 135 0.78 -14.74 -13.40
CA ALA A 135 0.78 -15.74 -14.46
C ALA A 135 0.77 -17.18 -13.91
N HIS A 136 1.36 -17.41 -12.74
CA HIS A 136 1.30 -18.70 -12.06
C HIS A 136 -0.13 -19.00 -11.57
N LEU A 137 -0.75 -18.07 -10.85
CA LEU A 137 -2.11 -18.23 -10.32
C LEU A 137 -3.15 -18.33 -11.44
N LEU A 138 -3.04 -17.52 -12.49
CA LEU A 138 -3.95 -17.58 -13.64
C LEU A 138 -3.91 -18.93 -14.36
N ARG A 139 -2.73 -19.55 -14.49
CA ARG A 139 -2.59 -20.90 -15.05
C ARG A 139 -3.10 -21.98 -14.11
N GLY A 140 -3.03 -21.73 -12.80
CA GLY A 140 -3.55 -22.61 -11.76
C GLY A 140 -5.07 -22.62 -11.69
N SER A 141 -5.74 -21.53 -12.08
CA SER A 141 -7.19 -21.35 -12.00
C SER A 141 -7.98 -22.40 -12.77
N ARG A 142 -9.10 -22.83 -12.18
CA ARG A 142 -9.97 -23.90 -12.67
C ARG A 142 -11.44 -23.51 -12.79
N HIS A 143 -11.89 -22.50 -12.05
CA HIS A 143 -13.31 -22.17 -11.92
C HIS A 143 -13.61 -20.73 -12.32
N GLU A 144 -12.98 -19.76 -11.65
CA GLU A 144 -13.27 -18.36 -11.85
C GLU A 144 -12.10 -17.43 -11.54
N VAL A 145 -12.08 -16.30 -12.23
CA VAL A 145 -11.17 -15.18 -11.96
C VAL A 145 -12.00 -13.90 -11.89
N LEU A 146 -11.86 -13.17 -10.78
CA LEU A 146 -12.56 -11.92 -10.52
C LEU A 146 -11.57 -10.77 -10.59
N HIS A 147 -11.89 -9.70 -11.31
CA HIS A 147 -10.92 -8.65 -11.63
C HIS A 147 -11.51 -7.24 -11.55
N PHE A 148 -10.84 -6.37 -10.79
CA PHE A 148 -11.00 -4.92 -10.84
C PHE A 148 -9.83 -4.29 -11.60
N ALA A 149 -10.12 -3.79 -12.79
CA ALA A 149 -9.17 -3.11 -13.64
C ALA A 149 -9.25 -1.59 -13.38
N LYS A 150 -8.19 -1.00 -12.81
CA LYS A 150 -8.07 0.45 -12.58
C LYS A 150 -6.86 1.02 -13.36
N PRO A 151 -6.88 2.31 -13.76
CA PRO A 151 -5.71 2.97 -14.33
C PRO A 151 -4.48 2.98 -13.41
N PRO A 152 -3.27 3.16 -13.98
CA PRO A 152 -2.98 3.27 -15.41
C PRO A 152 -3.21 1.94 -16.13
N TYR A 153 -3.91 1.99 -17.26
CA TYR A 153 -3.99 0.89 -18.22
C TYR A 153 -2.75 0.97 -19.09
N VAL A 154 -2.06 -0.15 -19.30
CA VAL A 154 -0.84 -0.17 -20.12
C VAL A 154 -1.25 0.03 -21.58
N THR A 155 -1.24 1.27 -22.04
CA THR A 155 -1.40 1.66 -23.44
C THR A 155 -0.02 1.76 -24.07
N SER A 156 0.51 0.66 -24.59
CA SER A 156 1.64 0.76 -25.51
C SER A 156 1.74 -0.43 -26.44
N ARG A 157 1.80 -0.11 -27.73
CA ARG A 157 2.38 -0.97 -28.75
C ARG A 157 3.76 -1.41 -28.28
N ILE A 158 3.84 -2.68 -27.95
CA ILE A 158 5.01 -3.55 -27.75
C ILE A 158 6.35 -2.81 -27.88
N THR A 159 6.92 -2.44 -26.72
CA THR A 159 8.37 -2.45 -26.48
C THR A 159 8.58 -3.32 -25.23
N PRO A 160 9.36 -4.41 -25.28
CA PRO A 160 9.34 -5.51 -24.31
C PRO A 160 10.16 -5.24 -23.03
N THR A 161 9.99 -4.05 -22.43
CA THR A 161 10.76 -3.67 -21.23
C THR A 161 9.87 -3.24 -20.05
N ASP A 162 8.61 -2.89 -20.30
CA ASP A 162 7.62 -2.54 -19.25
C ASP A 162 6.44 -3.52 -19.17
N ALA A 163 6.61 -4.71 -19.75
CA ALA A 163 5.66 -5.81 -19.69
C ALA A 163 5.82 -6.57 -18.36
N SER A 164 5.03 -6.25 -17.35
CA SER A 164 4.79 -7.16 -16.23
C SER A 164 3.47 -6.76 -15.57
N THR A 165 2.34 -7.39 -15.87
CA THR A 165 2.06 -8.76 -15.46
C THR A 165 1.09 -9.47 -16.42
N ALA A 166 1.62 -10.36 -17.27
CA ALA A 166 0.90 -11.28 -18.19
C ALA A 166 0.48 -10.79 -19.58
N ALA A 167 1.40 -10.17 -20.32
CA ALA A 167 1.38 -10.32 -21.78
C ALA A 167 1.79 -11.76 -22.16
N GLY A 168 0.84 -12.71 -22.13
CA GLY A 168 1.03 -14.07 -22.65
C GLY A 168 0.39 -15.21 -21.84
N ALA A 169 -0.19 -14.94 -20.66
CA ALA A 169 -0.95 -15.97 -19.94
C ALA A 169 -2.41 -15.92 -20.39
N THR A 170 -2.79 -16.82 -21.30
CA THR A 170 -4.19 -17.03 -21.66
C THR A 170 -4.90 -17.75 -20.53
N VAL A 171 -6.10 -17.26 -20.21
CA VAL A 171 -7.02 -17.94 -19.30
C VAL A 171 -7.32 -19.33 -19.86
N ARG A 172 -7.32 -20.34 -18.99
CA ARG A 172 -7.68 -21.71 -19.40
C ARG A 172 -9.11 -21.75 -19.94
N PRO A 173 -9.38 -22.50 -21.02
CA PRO A 173 -10.76 -22.70 -21.49
C PRO A 173 -11.66 -23.25 -20.36
N GLY A 174 -12.85 -22.68 -20.19
CA GLY A 174 -13.82 -23.06 -19.16
C GLY A 174 -13.68 -22.35 -17.82
N VAL A 175 -12.66 -21.50 -17.61
CA VAL A 175 -12.57 -20.61 -16.45
C VAL A 175 -13.39 -19.34 -16.71
N ARG A 176 -14.32 -19.02 -15.80
CA ARG A 176 -15.15 -17.81 -15.92
C ARG A 176 -14.36 -16.58 -15.52
N LEU A 177 -14.24 -15.60 -16.42
CA LEU A 177 -13.58 -14.34 -16.14
C LEU A 177 -14.64 -13.25 -15.93
N ARG A 178 -14.75 -12.69 -14.72
CA ARG A 178 -15.62 -11.53 -14.44
C ARG A 178 -14.77 -10.31 -14.17
N SER A 179 -14.83 -9.31 -15.05
CA SER A 179 -13.99 -8.12 -14.97
C SER A 179 -14.80 -6.83 -14.91
N VAL A 180 -14.52 -5.98 -13.92
CA VAL A 180 -15.05 -4.61 -13.81
C VAL A 180 -13.94 -3.62 -14.13
N TYR A 181 -14.19 -2.73 -15.09
CA TYR A 181 -13.24 -1.70 -15.51
C TYR A 181 -13.66 -0.32 -14.98
N ASP A 182 -12.68 0.45 -14.51
CA ASP A 182 -12.88 1.85 -14.16
C ASP A 182 -13.05 2.67 -15.45
N SER A 183 -14.23 3.26 -15.62
CA SER A 183 -14.57 4.04 -16.81
C SER A 183 -13.69 5.30 -16.96
N ALA A 184 -13.02 5.76 -15.90
CA ALA A 184 -12.18 6.97 -15.94
C ALA A 184 -10.90 6.81 -16.79
N GLY A 185 -10.43 5.58 -17.04
CA GLY A 185 -9.20 5.38 -17.83
C GLY A 185 -9.41 4.94 -19.27
N ILE A 186 -10.65 4.69 -19.69
CA ILE A 186 -10.95 4.32 -21.08
C ILE A 186 -11.09 5.63 -21.87
N ALA A 187 -9.98 6.10 -22.44
CA ALA A 187 -9.91 7.40 -23.12
C ALA A 187 -10.22 7.32 -24.63
N ASP A 188 -10.05 6.15 -25.25
CA ASP A 188 -10.23 5.91 -26.68
C ASP A 188 -10.59 4.44 -27.00
N ASP A 189 -11.00 4.20 -28.26
CA ASP A 189 -11.38 2.87 -28.78
C ASP A 189 -10.19 1.89 -28.75
N GLU A 190 -8.93 2.37 -28.87
CA GLU A 190 -7.71 1.54 -28.85
C GLU A 190 -7.44 0.97 -27.44
N CYS A 191 -7.71 1.75 -26.36
CA CYS A 191 -7.70 1.27 -24.97
C CYS A 191 -8.76 0.20 -24.73
N LEU A 192 -9.96 0.40 -25.26
CA LEU A 192 -11.08 -0.51 -25.07
C LEU A 192 -10.80 -1.84 -25.79
N GLU A 193 -10.40 -1.81 -27.05
CA GLU A 193 -10.02 -3.00 -27.83
C GLU A 193 -8.83 -3.76 -27.22
N THR A 194 -7.85 -3.07 -26.64
CA THR A 194 -6.73 -3.72 -25.93
C THR A 194 -7.18 -4.39 -24.63
N ALA A 195 -8.10 -3.75 -23.89
CA ALA A 195 -8.70 -4.33 -22.69
C ALA A 195 -9.60 -5.54 -23.00
N LEU A 196 -10.30 -5.51 -24.14
CA LEU A 196 -11.18 -6.58 -24.62
C LEU A 196 -10.40 -7.73 -25.28
N GLY A 197 -9.28 -7.44 -25.96
CA GLY A 197 -8.44 -8.44 -26.64
C GLY A 197 -7.71 -9.40 -25.69
N GLY A 198 -7.65 -9.08 -24.39
CA GLY A 198 -7.15 -9.97 -23.34
C GLY A 198 -8.24 -10.82 -22.65
N ALA A 199 -9.52 -10.55 -22.91
CA ALA A 199 -10.62 -11.32 -22.34
C ALA A 199 -10.81 -12.60 -23.16
N ALA A 200 -10.88 -13.74 -22.49
CA ALA A 200 -11.31 -14.99 -23.12
C ALA A 200 -12.74 -14.81 -23.69
N PRO A 201 -13.12 -15.54 -24.75
CA PRO A 201 -14.43 -15.43 -25.40
C PRO A 201 -15.64 -15.70 -24.47
N GLU A 202 -15.43 -16.21 -23.26
CA GLU A 202 -16.45 -16.48 -22.23
C GLU A 202 -16.41 -15.48 -21.05
N GLY A 203 -15.65 -14.38 -21.15
CA GLY A 203 -15.53 -13.39 -20.10
C GLY A 203 -16.73 -12.43 -20.02
N GLU A 204 -17.21 -12.16 -18.81
CA GLU A 204 -18.20 -11.11 -18.54
C GLU A 204 -17.50 -9.80 -18.18
N LEU A 205 -17.85 -8.72 -18.87
CA LEU A 205 -17.26 -7.40 -18.66
C LEU A 205 -18.30 -6.39 -18.20
N ARG A 206 -17.93 -5.56 -17.21
CA ARG A 206 -18.75 -4.46 -16.72
C ARG A 206 -17.95 -3.18 -16.52
N LEU A 207 -18.63 -2.04 -16.50
CA LEU A 207 -18.05 -0.71 -16.25
C LEU A 207 -18.61 -0.08 -14.98
N LEU A 208 -17.72 0.52 -14.18
CA LEU A 208 -18.12 1.35 -13.05
C LEU A 208 -17.12 2.52 -12.85
N PRO A 209 -17.58 3.77 -12.73
CA PRO A 209 -16.69 4.88 -12.39
C PRO A 209 -16.20 4.77 -10.94
N GLY A 210 -14.90 4.96 -10.72
CA GLY A 210 -14.33 5.13 -9.38
C GLY A 210 -14.18 3.82 -8.60
N LEU A 211 -13.57 2.80 -9.22
CA LEU A 211 -13.29 1.54 -8.54
C LEU A 211 -12.45 1.75 -7.27
N PRO A 212 -12.72 0.96 -6.20
CA PRO A 212 -12.07 1.16 -4.91
C PRO A 212 -10.57 0.91 -4.98
N MET A 213 -10.12 -0.09 -5.75
CA MET A 213 -8.71 -0.51 -5.86
C MET A 213 -8.53 -1.46 -7.05
N LYS A 214 -7.27 -1.72 -7.43
CA LYS A 214 -6.92 -2.86 -8.29
C LYS A 214 -7.03 -4.14 -7.47
N LEU A 215 -7.63 -5.19 -8.03
CA LEU A 215 -7.83 -6.47 -7.34
C LEU A 215 -7.97 -7.59 -8.37
N VAL A 216 -7.33 -8.73 -8.13
CA VAL A 216 -7.56 -9.97 -8.88
C VAL A 216 -7.74 -11.10 -7.89
N ILE A 217 -8.79 -11.91 -8.03
CA ILE A 217 -9.06 -13.10 -7.19
C ILE A 217 -9.09 -14.33 -8.11
N PHE A 218 -8.45 -15.41 -7.68
CA PHE A 218 -8.32 -16.67 -8.42
C PHE A 218 -9.00 -17.80 -7.64
N ASP A 219 -10.09 -18.35 -8.17
CA ASP A 219 -10.88 -19.47 -7.59
C ASP A 219 -11.26 -19.29 -6.10
N GLY A 220 -11.26 -18.06 -5.58
CA GLY A 220 -11.41 -17.81 -4.13
C GLY A 220 -10.29 -18.39 -3.26
N ALA A 221 -9.16 -18.80 -3.86
CA ALA A 221 -8.02 -19.41 -3.19
C ALA A 221 -6.82 -18.47 -3.04
N ALA A 222 -6.73 -17.46 -3.90
CA ALA A 222 -5.70 -16.42 -3.82
C ALA A 222 -6.21 -15.10 -4.36
N ALA A 223 -5.67 -13.98 -3.86
CA ALA A 223 -5.92 -12.66 -4.42
C ALA A 223 -4.63 -11.84 -4.52
N ILE A 224 -4.54 -10.98 -5.52
CA ILE A 224 -3.47 -9.99 -5.68
C ILE A 224 -4.08 -8.60 -5.58
N MET A 225 -3.50 -7.75 -4.72
CA MET A 225 -3.89 -6.35 -4.56
C MET A 225 -2.69 -5.46 -4.27
N PRO A 226 -2.71 -4.16 -4.62
CA PRO A 226 -1.62 -3.26 -4.32
C PRO A 226 -1.50 -3.03 -2.81
N LEU A 227 -0.27 -2.91 -2.30
CA LEU A 227 -0.02 -2.61 -0.88
C LEU A 227 -0.48 -1.19 -0.52
N ARG A 228 -0.46 -0.27 -1.49
CA ARG A 228 -0.94 1.12 -1.37
C ARG A 228 -1.82 1.50 -2.56
N ARG A 229 -2.96 2.14 -2.27
CA ARG A 229 -4.01 2.47 -3.25
C ARG A 229 -3.55 3.29 -4.45
N ASP A 230 -2.53 4.14 -4.26
CA ASP A 230 -2.10 5.15 -5.23
C ASP A 230 -0.58 5.08 -5.55
N ASP A 231 0.10 3.99 -5.15
CA ASP A 231 1.53 3.81 -5.39
C ASP A 231 1.84 2.39 -5.89
N PRO A 232 1.87 2.17 -7.22
CA PRO A 232 2.20 0.87 -7.79
C PRO A 232 3.67 0.46 -7.55
N ALA A 233 4.56 1.39 -7.16
CA ALA A 233 5.94 1.06 -6.80
C ALA A 233 6.08 0.55 -5.36
N ALA A 234 5.01 0.65 -4.55
CA ALA A 234 4.98 0.15 -3.17
C ALA A 234 4.83 -1.38 -3.06
N GLY A 235 4.79 -2.10 -4.18
CA GLY A 235 4.59 -3.55 -4.21
C GLY A 235 3.12 -3.99 -4.13
N SER A 236 2.92 -5.31 -4.20
CA SER A 236 1.62 -5.98 -4.13
C SER A 236 1.57 -7.00 -3.01
N LEU A 237 0.38 -7.20 -2.44
CA LEU A 237 0.06 -8.24 -1.49
C LEU A 237 -0.60 -9.41 -2.22
N VAL A 238 -0.07 -10.62 -2.04
CA VAL A 238 -0.73 -11.88 -2.40
C VAL A 238 -1.39 -12.42 -1.14
N VAL A 239 -2.69 -12.60 -1.17
CA VAL A 239 -3.50 -13.04 -0.02
C VAL A 239 -3.95 -14.48 -0.27
N HIS A 240 -3.70 -15.37 0.70
CA HIS A 240 -4.19 -16.75 0.73
C HIS A 240 -5.18 -17.00 1.89
N SER A 241 -5.37 -16.01 2.77
CA SER A 241 -6.31 -16.09 3.90
C SER A 241 -7.75 -16.27 3.43
N SER A 242 -8.36 -17.43 3.75
CA SER A 242 -9.74 -17.74 3.38
C SER A 242 -10.74 -16.67 3.85
N THR A 243 -10.62 -16.20 5.10
CA THR A 243 -11.50 -15.16 5.65
C THR A 243 -11.35 -13.83 4.91
N LEU A 244 -10.12 -13.43 4.55
CA LEU A 244 -9.92 -12.19 3.81
C LEU A 244 -10.38 -12.34 2.35
N LEU A 245 -10.18 -13.51 1.74
CA LEU A 245 -10.67 -13.83 0.41
C LEU A 245 -12.19 -13.78 0.36
N GLU A 246 -12.91 -14.29 1.35
CA GLU A 246 -14.37 -14.16 1.46
C GLU A 246 -14.81 -12.69 1.48
N VAL A 247 -14.12 -11.84 2.24
CA VAL A 247 -14.41 -10.39 2.30
C VAL A 247 -14.12 -9.71 0.96
N LEU A 248 -12.99 -10.04 0.31
CA LEU A 248 -12.62 -9.50 -1.00
C LEU A 248 -13.60 -9.94 -2.10
N THR A 249 -14.06 -11.18 -2.06
CA THR A 249 -15.10 -11.69 -2.96
C THR A 249 -16.42 -10.98 -2.72
N ALA A 250 -16.83 -10.77 -1.46
CA ALA A 250 -18.03 -10.00 -1.14
C ALA A 250 -17.94 -8.54 -1.64
N LEU A 251 -16.76 -7.91 -1.53
CA LEU A 251 -16.50 -6.60 -2.12
C LEU A 251 -16.65 -6.63 -3.65
N PHE A 252 -16.12 -7.68 -4.29
CA PHE A 252 -16.28 -7.88 -5.74
C PHE A 252 -17.75 -7.94 -6.14
N GLU A 253 -18.54 -8.79 -5.49
CA GLU A 253 -19.97 -8.96 -5.82
C GLU A 253 -20.75 -7.66 -5.64
N SER A 254 -20.50 -6.92 -4.55
CA SER A 254 -21.16 -5.63 -4.30
C SER A 254 -20.87 -4.60 -5.39
N VAL A 255 -19.63 -4.57 -5.91
CA VAL A 255 -19.25 -3.69 -7.03
C VAL A 255 -19.83 -4.21 -8.34
N TRP A 256 -19.83 -5.53 -8.55
CA TRP A 256 -20.35 -6.19 -9.73
C TRP A 256 -21.82 -5.88 -9.98
N GLU A 257 -22.66 -5.97 -8.94
CA GLU A 257 -24.10 -5.67 -8.99
C GLU A 257 -24.38 -4.23 -9.43
N ARG A 258 -23.50 -3.28 -9.09
CA ARG A 258 -23.64 -1.86 -9.44
C ARG A 258 -23.06 -1.51 -10.81
N ALA A 259 -22.24 -2.37 -11.38
CA ALA A 259 -21.53 -2.12 -12.63
C ALA A 259 -22.41 -2.42 -13.86
N VAL A 260 -22.21 -1.67 -14.94
CA VAL A 260 -23.01 -1.76 -16.18
C VAL A 260 -22.41 -2.80 -17.13
N PRO A 261 -23.17 -3.81 -17.61
CA PRO A 261 -22.68 -4.80 -18.57
C PRO A 261 -22.21 -4.21 -19.90
N LEU A 262 -21.09 -4.75 -20.42
CA LEU A 262 -20.58 -4.53 -21.76
C LEU A 262 -20.82 -5.80 -22.60
N SER A 263 -21.77 -5.76 -23.53
CA SER A 263 -22.03 -6.88 -24.45
C SER A 263 -21.30 -6.67 -25.78
N LEU A 264 -20.56 -7.68 -26.24
CA LEU A 264 -19.80 -7.67 -27.51
C LEU A 264 -20.47 -8.43 -28.67
N GLU A 265 -21.73 -8.86 -28.54
CA GLU A 265 -22.38 -9.62 -29.61
C GLU A 265 -22.93 -8.72 -30.73
N GLY A 266 -22.30 -8.80 -31.90
CA GLY A 266 -22.74 -8.18 -33.14
C GLY A 266 -23.76 -9.04 -33.91
N ARG A 267 -24.87 -8.39 -34.28
CA ARG A 267 -25.73 -8.58 -35.48
C ARG A 267 -26.77 -9.71 -35.49
N PRO A 268 -28.07 -9.37 -35.73
CA PRO A 268 -28.97 -10.19 -36.53
C PRO A 268 -29.12 -9.63 -37.95
N ALA A 269 -29.36 -10.54 -38.90
CA ALA A 269 -29.61 -10.27 -40.32
C ALA A 269 -30.95 -9.54 -40.57
N SER A 270 -31.01 -8.74 -41.64
CA SER A 270 -32.19 -7.95 -42.08
C SER A 270 -33.42 -8.82 -42.46
N PRO A 271 -34.61 -8.20 -42.58
CA PRO A 271 -35.15 -7.92 -43.92
C PRO A 271 -35.74 -6.50 -44.09
N PRO A 272 -36.11 -6.07 -45.33
CA PRO A 272 -36.27 -4.67 -45.69
C PRO A 272 -37.74 -4.22 -45.71
N VAL A 273 -38.11 -3.07 -45.13
CA VAL A 273 -39.34 -2.37 -45.53
C VAL A 273 -39.21 -0.83 -45.35
N SER A 274 -39.77 -0.17 -46.36
CA SER A 274 -39.87 1.22 -46.80
C SER A 274 -40.05 2.38 -45.81
N ALA A 275 -39.65 3.54 -46.35
CA ALA A 275 -39.88 4.90 -45.86
C ALA A 275 -41.36 5.20 -45.55
N GLU A 276 -41.60 5.86 -44.40
CA GLU A 276 -42.50 7.00 -44.18
C GLU A 276 -42.63 7.32 -42.68
N ARG A 277 -42.56 8.62 -42.33
CA ARG A 277 -42.91 9.32 -41.05
C ARG A 277 -41.75 10.15 -40.47
N GLN A 278 -41.73 11.43 -40.83
CA GLN A 278 -40.69 12.40 -40.48
C GLN A 278 -40.73 12.95 -39.04
N ASP A 279 -41.76 12.65 -38.23
CA ASP A 279 -41.76 13.01 -36.79
C ASP A 279 -41.24 11.89 -35.88
N GLY A 280 -41.38 10.62 -36.29
CA GLY A 280 -40.79 9.47 -35.60
C GLY A 280 -39.29 9.29 -35.87
N ALA A 281 -38.83 9.68 -37.06
CA ALA A 281 -37.44 9.54 -37.49
C ALA A 281 -36.47 10.49 -36.76
N LEU A 282 -36.94 11.66 -36.32
CA LEU A 282 -36.15 12.55 -35.48
C LEU A 282 -35.97 11.95 -34.08
N HIS A 283 -37.02 11.33 -33.51
CA HIS A 283 -36.94 10.65 -32.23
C HIS A 283 -36.06 9.40 -32.29
N SER A 284 -36.11 8.63 -33.39
CA SER A 284 -35.22 7.49 -33.59
C SER A 284 -33.77 7.93 -33.74
N ARG A 285 -33.48 8.96 -34.57
CA ARG A 285 -32.11 9.48 -34.75
C ARG A 285 -31.53 10.10 -33.49
N THR A 286 -32.33 10.85 -32.72
CA THR A 286 -31.89 11.40 -31.43
C THR A 286 -31.61 10.28 -30.43
N ARG A 287 -32.40 9.20 -30.44
CA ARG A 287 -32.15 8.01 -29.62
C ARG A 287 -30.90 7.28 -30.06
N ASP A 288 -30.66 7.14 -31.35
CA ASP A 288 -29.44 6.54 -31.89
C ASP A 288 -28.21 7.36 -31.49
N ILE A 289 -28.30 8.70 -31.58
CA ILE A 289 -27.24 9.60 -31.09
C ILE A 289 -27.03 9.44 -29.58
N LEU A 290 -28.10 9.36 -28.77
CA LEU A 290 -28.02 9.13 -27.33
C LEU A 290 -27.39 7.77 -27.00
N ARG A 291 -27.74 6.71 -27.74
CA ARG A 291 -27.18 5.36 -27.57
C ARG A 291 -25.69 5.36 -27.88
N LEU A 292 -25.31 5.89 -29.03
CA LEU A 292 -23.91 5.97 -29.45
C LEU A 292 -23.10 6.90 -28.53
N MET A 293 -23.71 7.98 -28.02
CA MET A 293 -23.08 8.88 -27.05
C MET A 293 -22.95 8.26 -25.65
N SER A 294 -23.94 7.47 -25.22
CA SER A 294 -23.89 6.71 -23.95
C SER A 294 -22.87 5.56 -24.03
N ALA A 295 -22.63 5.04 -25.24
CA ALA A 295 -21.52 4.15 -25.56
C ALA A 295 -20.16 4.87 -25.69
N GLY A 296 -20.08 6.17 -25.36
CA GLY A 296 -18.85 6.94 -25.31
C GLY A 296 -18.38 7.51 -26.65
N MET A 297 -19.09 7.26 -27.75
CA MET A 297 -18.64 7.68 -29.09
C MET A 297 -18.50 9.21 -29.20
N LYS A 298 -17.49 9.64 -29.97
CA LYS A 298 -17.25 11.06 -30.30
C LYS A 298 -18.10 11.48 -31.50
N ASP A 299 -18.44 12.76 -31.60
CA ASP A 299 -19.37 13.30 -32.61
C ASP A 299 -19.03 12.87 -34.05
N ASP A 300 -17.74 12.82 -34.40
CA ASP A 300 -17.26 12.41 -35.74
C ASP A 300 -17.48 10.92 -36.04
N ALA A 301 -17.51 10.06 -35.00
CA ALA A 301 -17.81 8.65 -35.13
C ALA A 301 -19.33 8.40 -35.22
N ILE A 302 -20.11 9.12 -34.39
CA ILE A 302 -21.58 9.12 -34.47
C ILE A 302 -22.07 9.60 -35.83
N ALA A 303 -21.47 10.69 -36.34
CA ALA A 303 -21.75 11.25 -37.66
C ALA A 303 -21.54 10.22 -38.77
N ARG A 304 -20.39 9.52 -38.77
CA ARG A 304 -20.11 8.46 -39.75
C ARG A 304 -21.06 7.28 -39.63
N SER A 305 -21.33 6.82 -38.41
CA SER A 305 -22.21 5.68 -38.14
C SER A 305 -23.65 5.92 -38.60
N LEU A 306 -24.14 7.15 -38.43
CA LEU A 306 -25.51 7.53 -38.79
C LEU A 306 -25.63 8.19 -40.16
N ARG A 307 -24.52 8.29 -40.92
CA ARG A 307 -24.42 9.02 -42.20
C ARG A 307 -24.92 10.47 -42.09
N LEU A 308 -24.56 11.14 -40.98
CA LEU A 308 -24.87 12.54 -40.69
C LEU A 308 -23.61 13.41 -40.77
N SER A 309 -23.79 14.73 -40.83
CA SER A 309 -22.68 15.67 -40.62
C SER A 309 -22.37 15.81 -39.13
N ARG A 310 -21.10 16.07 -38.77
CA ARG A 310 -20.70 16.39 -37.38
C ARG A 310 -21.54 17.52 -36.79
N ARG A 311 -21.80 18.56 -37.59
CA ARG A 311 -22.63 19.71 -37.20
C ARG A 311 -24.04 19.27 -36.80
N THR A 312 -24.65 18.36 -37.56
CA THR A 312 -25.98 17.81 -37.27
C THR A 312 -26.00 17.05 -35.94
N VAL A 313 -24.98 16.24 -35.66
CA VAL A 313 -24.84 15.53 -34.37
C VAL A 313 -24.73 16.52 -33.20
N GLN A 314 -23.90 17.57 -33.35
CA GLN A 314 -23.73 18.60 -32.33
C GLN A 314 -25.00 19.41 -32.07
N THR A 315 -25.79 19.68 -33.11
CA THR A 315 -27.10 20.32 -32.97
C THR A 315 -28.04 19.45 -32.13
N HIS A 316 -28.16 18.15 -32.42
CA HIS A 316 -29.01 17.25 -31.64
C HIS A 316 -28.56 17.09 -30.19
N ILE A 317 -27.25 17.00 -29.93
CA ILE A 317 -26.71 16.95 -28.55
C ILE A 317 -27.03 18.24 -27.79
N SER A 318 -26.91 19.40 -28.44
CA SER A 318 -27.22 20.69 -27.82
C SER A 318 -28.71 20.83 -27.49
N GLU A 319 -29.59 20.38 -28.38
CA GLU A 319 -31.04 20.36 -28.16
C GLU A 319 -31.43 19.42 -27.01
N LEU A 320 -30.80 18.24 -26.93
CA LEU A 320 -30.95 17.30 -25.82
C LEU A 320 -30.50 17.90 -24.49
N GLY A 321 -29.34 18.57 -24.48
CA GLY A 321 -28.84 19.30 -23.31
C GLY A 321 -29.83 20.33 -22.80
N ARG A 322 -30.38 21.15 -23.69
CA ARG A 322 -31.41 22.14 -23.32
C ARG A 322 -32.68 21.49 -22.79
N LYS A 323 -33.12 20.38 -23.39
CA LYS A 323 -34.36 19.67 -22.98
C LYS A 323 -34.20 18.96 -21.63
N LEU A 324 -33.00 18.51 -21.30
CA LEU A 324 -32.68 17.78 -20.07
C LEU A 324 -32.13 18.69 -18.95
N GLY A 325 -31.84 19.96 -19.24
CA GLY A 325 -31.18 20.87 -18.30
C GLY A 325 -29.70 20.53 -18.06
N ALA A 326 -29.10 19.76 -18.97
CA ALA A 326 -27.75 19.24 -18.87
C ALA A 326 -26.74 20.16 -19.57
N ARG A 327 -25.56 20.32 -18.96
CA ARG A 327 -24.47 21.17 -19.47
C ARG A 327 -23.34 20.38 -20.12
N THR A 328 -23.26 19.07 -19.85
CA THR A 328 -22.22 18.19 -20.42
C THR A 328 -22.83 16.97 -21.09
N ARG A 329 -22.17 16.42 -22.12
CA ARG A 329 -22.63 15.22 -22.85
C ARG A 329 -22.85 14.01 -21.93
N PHE A 330 -22.05 13.92 -20.86
CA PHE A 330 -22.21 12.88 -19.84
C PHE A 330 -23.49 13.07 -19.02
N GLN A 331 -23.81 14.31 -18.61
CA GLN A 331 -25.08 14.62 -17.93
C GLN A 331 -26.28 14.32 -18.83
N ILE A 332 -26.16 14.57 -20.13
CA ILE A 332 -27.21 14.24 -21.11
C ILE A 332 -27.44 12.73 -21.16
N ALA A 333 -26.37 11.93 -21.27
CA ALA A 333 -26.45 10.47 -21.32
C ALA A 333 -27.01 9.88 -20.01
N LEU A 334 -26.52 10.34 -18.86
CA LEU A 334 -26.96 9.90 -17.53
C LEU A 334 -28.45 10.20 -17.29
N LEU A 335 -28.90 11.44 -17.55
CA LEU A 335 -30.30 11.83 -17.36
C LEU A 335 -31.23 11.17 -18.39
N ALA A 336 -30.74 10.87 -19.59
CA ALA A 336 -31.50 10.10 -20.58
C ALA A 336 -31.68 8.64 -20.13
N GLN A 337 -30.66 8.06 -19.49
CA GLN A 337 -30.72 6.72 -18.91
C GLN A 337 -31.67 6.65 -17.70
N GLU A 338 -31.56 7.58 -16.75
CA GLU A 338 -32.46 7.65 -15.57
C GLU A 338 -33.94 7.81 -15.95
N ARG A 339 -34.21 8.45 -17.09
CA ARG A 339 -35.57 8.64 -17.61
C ARG A 339 -36.05 7.49 -18.50
N GLY A 340 -35.24 6.43 -18.68
CA GLY A 340 -35.58 5.27 -19.49
C GLY A 340 -35.65 5.56 -21.00
N TRP A 341 -34.98 6.62 -21.49
CA TRP A 341 -35.04 6.99 -22.91
C TRP A 341 -34.20 6.10 -23.83
N LEU A 342 -33.35 5.25 -23.23
CA LEU A 342 -32.51 4.28 -23.92
C LEU A 342 -33.17 2.89 -24.06
N GLU A 343 -34.21 2.61 -23.29
CA GLU A 343 -34.96 1.35 -23.32
C GLU A 343 -35.92 1.31 -24.53
N ASP A 344 -35.90 0.22 -25.30
CA ASP A 344 -36.88 -0.01 -26.35
C ASP A 344 -38.22 -0.34 -25.70
N ARG A 345 -39.10 0.67 -25.58
CA ARG A 345 -40.54 0.39 -25.49
C ARG A 345 -41.02 -0.02 -26.87
N GLU A 346 -40.93 -1.31 -27.17
CA GLU A 346 -41.86 -1.94 -28.10
C GLU A 346 -43.27 -1.75 -27.53
N GLY A 347 -44.09 -1.04 -28.28
CA GLY A 347 -45.52 -0.88 -28.08
C GLY A 347 -46.20 -0.88 -29.44
#